data_AF-A0A954K5U2-F1
#
_entry.id   AF-A0A954K5U2-F1
#
_cell.length_a   1.000
_cell.length_b   1.000
_cell.length_c   1.000
_cell.angle_alpha   90.00
_cell.angle_beta   90.00
_cell.angle_gamma   90.00
#
_symmetry.space_group_name_H-M   'P 1'
#
loop_
_entity.id
_entity.type
_entity.pdbx_description
1 polymer ?
#
loop_
_entity_poly.entity_id
_entity_poly.type
_entity_poly.pdbx_seq_one_letter_code
_entity_poly.pdbx_strand_id
1 'polypeptide(L)' 'MSDPTLFFNRELSWLEFNRRVFAEASNAQNPLMERLKFLGIVSSNFDEFFMVRLASVSEQDPEYSNIYQR' A
#
# COMPACT_ATOMS: atom_id res chain seq x y z
N MET A 1 -0.35 9.42 -31.24
CA MET A 1 0.66 9.72 -30.20
C MET A 1 -0.05 9.68 -28.86
N SER A 2 0.36 8.74 -28.00
CA SER A 2 -0.08 8.43 -26.62
C SER A 2 -1.57 8.58 -26.28
N ASP A 3 -2.30 7.47 -26.34
CA ASP A 3 -3.63 7.34 -25.74
C ASP A 3 -3.49 7.28 -24.20
N PRO A 4 -4.07 8.22 -23.43
CA PRO A 4 -4.02 8.21 -21.97
C PRO A 4 -4.57 6.93 -21.34
N THR A 5 -5.42 6.19 -22.06
CA THR A 5 -6.00 4.91 -21.61
C THR A 5 -4.98 3.76 -21.58
N LEU A 6 -3.82 3.91 -22.22
CA LEU A 6 -2.71 2.93 -22.18
C LEU A 6 -1.88 3.01 -20.90
N PHE A 7 -2.02 4.08 -20.11
CA PHE A 7 -1.33 4.20 -18.83
C PHE A 7 -2.17 3.54 -17.74
N PHE A 8 -1.67 2.44 -17.19
CA PHE A 8 -2.25 1.84 -16.00
C PHE A 8 -2.32 2.89 -14.88
N ASN A 9 -3.46 2.97 -14.20
CA ASN A 9 -3.62 3.82 -13.02
C ASN A 9 -2.51 3.47 -12.02
N ARG A 10 -1.70 4.47 -11.66
CA ARG A 10 -0.51 4.30 -10.81
C ARG A 10 -0.86 3.73 -9.44
N GLU A 11 -1.97 4.16 -8.87
CA GLU A 11 -2.44 3.69 -7.57
C GLU A 11 -2.90 2.24 -7.65
N LEU A 12 -3.64 1.89 -8.71
CA LEU A 12 -4.05 0.50 -8.94
C LEU A 12 -2.84 -0.41 -9.15
N SER A 13 -1.83 0.06 -9.88
CA SER A 13 -0.58 -0.67 -10.10
C SER A 13 0.19 -0.89 -8.79
N TRP A 14 0.18 0.11 -7.92
CA TRP A 14 0.78 0.04 -6.59
C TRP A 14 0.02 -0.91 -5.66
N LEU A 15 -1.32 -0.91 -5.69
CA LEU A 15 -2.15 -1.86 -4.95
C LEU A 15 -1.92 -3.30 -5.41
N GLU A 16 -1.88 -3.54 -6.73
CA GLU A 16 -1.58 -4.86 -7.29
C GLU A 16 -0.17 -5.34 -6.94
N PHE A 17 0.80 -4.43 -6.86
CA PHE A 17 2.13 -4.75 -6.36
C PHE A 17 2.06 -5.23 -4.90
N ASN A 18 1.43 -4.47 -4.01
CA ASN A 18 1.28 -4.86 -2.61
C ASN A 18 0.53 -6.17 -2.42
N ARG A 19 -0.48 -6.43 -3.25
CA ARG A 19 -1.21 -7.69 -3.28
C ARG A 19 -0.29 -8.88 -3.58
N ARG A 20 0.67 -8.72 -4.51
CA ARG A 20 1.67 -9.76 -4.81
C ARG A 20 2.65 -9.98 -3.66
N VAL A 21 3.13 -8.92 -3.02
CA VAL A 21 4.01 -9.02 -1.84
C VAL A 21 3.30 -9.74 -0.68
N PHE A 22 2.02 -9.44 -0.47
CA PHE A 22 1.20 -10.13 0.54
C PHE A 22 0.97 -11.61 0.22
N ALA A 23 0.84 -11.97 -1.06
CA ALA A 23 0.75 -13.36 -1.48
C ALA A 23 2.01 -14.15 -1.07
N GLU A 24 3.20 -13.56 -1.18
CA GLU A 24 4.45 -14.18 -0.74
C GLU A 24 4.54 -14.37 0.77
N ALA A 25 3.96 -13.45 1.57
CA ALA A 25 3.85 -13.63 3.02
C ALA A 25 2.93 -14.82 3.39
N SER A 26 1.92 -15.08 2.56
CA SER A 26 0.94 -16.15 2.77
C SER A 26 1.33 -17.50 2.17
N ASN A 27 2.38 -17.53 1.34
CA ASN A 27 2.82 -18.74 0.64
C ASN A 27 3.52 -19.71 1.61
N ALA A 28 2.90 -20.87 1.86
CA ALA A 28 3.45 -21.91 2.73
C ALA A 28 4.72 -22.60 2.18
N GLN A 29 5.04 -22.41 0.90
CA GLN A 29 6.30 -22.90 0.30
C GLN A 29 7.50 -22.02 0.69
N ASN A 30 7.26 -20.78 1.13
CA ASN A 30 8.32 -19.91 1.59
C ASN A 30 8.71 -20.27 3.04
N PRO A 31 10.00 -20.28 3.40
CA PRO A 31 10.43 -20.45 4.78
C PRO A 31 9.76 -19.43 5.71
N LEU A 32 9.49 -19.83 6.96
CA LEU A 32 8.76 -19.00 7.93
C LEU A 32 9.36 -17.58 8.08
N MET A 33 10.70 -17.50 8.08
CA MET A 33 11.40 -16.22 8.20
C MET A 33 11.19 -15.32 6.96
N GLU A 34 11.11 -15.88 5.76
CA GLU A 34 10.87 -15.09 4.55
C GLU A 34 9.44 -14.56 4.53
N ARG A 35 8.47 -15.38 4.95
CA ARG A 35 7.08 -14.95 5.11
C ARG A 35 6.95 -13.79 6.08
N LEU A 36 7.69 -13.83 7.20
CA LEU A 36 7.74 -12.73 8.16
C LEU A 36 8.35 -11.45 7.57
N LYS A 37 9.41 -11.58 6.76
CA LYS A 37 9.99 -10.43 6.03
C LYS A 37 8.98 -9.82 5.07
N PHE A 38 8.29 -10.63 4.28
CA PHE A 38 7.24 -10.15 3.37
C PHE A 38 6.09 -9.47 4.13
N LEU A 39 5.69 -10.01 5.28
CA LEU A 39 4.69 -9.38 6.15
C LEU A 39 5.15 -7.99 6.62
N GLY A 40 6.41 -7.86 7.01
CA GLY A 40 7.02 -6.58 7.37
C GLY A 40 7.01 -5.58 6.22
N ILE A 41 7.36 -6.01 5.01
CA ILE A 41 7.32 -5.17 3.80
C ILE A 41 5.89 -4.68 3.53
N VAL A 42 4.89 -5.56 3.60
CA VAL A 42 3.48 -5.17 3.42
C VAL A 42 3.04 -4.15 4.47
N SER A 43 3.43 -4.35 5.73
CA SER A 43 3.11 -3.40 6.81
C SER A 43 3.68 -2.02 6.52
N SER A 44 4.99 -1.93 6.20
CA SER A 44 5.64 -0.65 5.92
C SER A 44 5.04 0.05 4.69
N ASN A 45 4.69 -0.70 3.64
CA ASN A 45 4.05 -0.14 2.46
C ASN A 45 2.64 0.41 2.78
N PHE A 46 1.89 -0.28 3.65
CA PHE A 46 0.60 0.24 4.10
C PHE A 46 0.75 1.48 4.97
N ASP A 47 1.72 1.52 5.88
CA ASP A 47 2.01 2.71 6.68
C ASP A 47 2.30 3.93 5.77
N GLU A 48 3.12 3.76 4.74
CA GLU A 48 3.39 4.80 3.74
C GLU A 48 2.11 5.22 3.00
N PHE A 49 1.30 4.25 2.54
CA PHE A 49 0.04 4.54 1.85
C PHE A 49 -0.94 5.30 2.73
N PHE A 50 -1.09 4.89 3.99
CA PHE A 50 -1.99 5.56 4.92
C PHE A 50 -1.49 6.95 5.27
N MET A 51 -0.19 7.14 5.55
CA MET A 51 0.36 8.48 5.81
C MET A 51 0.11 9.45 4.64
N VAL A 52 0.37 9.02 3.40
CA VAL A 52 0.19 9.89 2.22
C VAL A 52 -1.29 10.07 1.88
N ARG A 53 -2.08 8.98 1.91
CA ARG A 53 -3.48 9.03 1.50
C ARG A 53 -4.37 9.72 2.53
N LEU A 54 -4.15 9.48 3.82
CA LEU A 54 -4.86 10.22 4.86
C LEU A 54 -4.44 11.67 4.90
N ALA A 55 -3.18 12.02 4.61
CA ALA A 55 -2.81 13.42 4.42
C ALA A 55 -3.63 14.06 3.28
N SER A 56 -3.72 13.39 2.11
CA SER A 56 -4.51 13.90 0.98
C SER A 56 -6.02 13.98 1.25
N VAL A 57 -6.58 13.08 2.08
CA VAL A 57 -7.99 13.12 2.50
C VAL A 57 -8.20 14.15 3.59
N SER A 58 -7.25 14.33 4.52
CA SER A 58 -7.33 15.34 5.59
C SER A 58 -7.27 16.78 5.06
N GLU A 59 -6.60 17.00 3.92
CA GLU A 59 -6.67 18.27 3.20
C GLU A 59 -8.07 18.55 2.64
N GLN A 60 -8.85 17.50 2.34
CA GLN A 60 -10.21 17.61 1.82
C GLN A 60 -11.26 17.62 2.94
N ASP A 61 -10.96 16.99 4.08
CA ASP A 61 -11.84 16.88 5.25
C ASP A 61 -11.04 16.90 6.58
N PRO A 62 -11.05 18.02 7.33
CA PRO A 62 -10.20 18.22 8.50
C PRO A 62 -10.51 17.31 9.70
N GLU A 63 -11.65 16.59 9.71
CA GLU A 63 -12.01 15.68 10.80
C GLU A 63 -11.03 14.49 10.93
N TYR A 64 -10.44 14.06 9.80
CA TYR A 64 -9.51 12.91 9.74
C TYR A 64 -8.09 13.20 10.24
N SER A 65 -7.72 14.47 10.49
CA SER A 65 -6.39 14.80 11.01
C SER A 65 -6.21 14.38 12.48
N ASN A 66 -7.30 14.19 13.24
CA ASN A 66 -7.25 13.93 14.68
C ASN A 66 -6.95 12.47 15.07
N ILE A 67 -7.12 11.51 14.16
CA ILE A 67 -6.90 10.08 14.43
C ILE A 67 -5.41 9.68 14.44
N TYR A 68 -4.52 10.49 13.85
CA TYR A 68 -3.08 10.21 13.77
C TYR A 68 -2.21 11.15 14.62
N GLN A 69 -2.80 12.16 15.27
CA GLN A 69 -2.09 13.08 16.16
C GLN A 69 -2.14 12.66 17.65
N ARG A 70 -2.59 11.45 17.98
CA ARG A 70 -2.74 10.98 19.37
C ARG A 70 -1.86 9.78 19.68
#